data_AF-A0A6B3FLK1-F1
#
_entry.id   AF-A0A6B3FLK1-F1
#
_cell.length_a   1.000
_cell.length_b   1.000
_cell.length_c   1.000
_cell.angle_alpha   90.00
_cell.angle_beta   90.00
_cell.angle_gamma   90.00
#
_symmetry.space_group_name_H-M   'P 1'
#
loop_
_entity.id
_entity.type
_entity.pdbx_description
1 polymer ?
#
loop_
_entity_poly.entity_id
_entity_poly.type
_entity_poly.pdbx_seq_one_letter_code
_entity_poly.pdbx_strand_id
1 'polypeptide(L)' 'ARGLPDAVVICSATAAHAGLIARAARAGLPVFCEKPIALDLPGTLAALAEVEAAGSLLQLGFMRRFDAGYGEARAAVRD' A
#
# COMPACT_ATOMS: atom_id res chain seq x y z
N ALA A 1 19.43 -10.00 -15.93
CA ALA A 1 19.49 -8.56 -16.21
C ALA A 1 19.76 -7.83 -14.89
N ARG A 2 20.94 -7.24 -14.70
CA ARG A 2 21.19 -6.38 -13.52
C ARG A 2 20.50 -5.04 -13.78
N GLY A 3 19.62 -4.59 -12.89
CA GLY A 3 19.20 -3.19 -12.85
C GLY A 3 17.74 -2.85 -12.56
N LEU A 4 16.82 -3.81 -12.40
CA LEU A 4 15.44 -3.52 -12.03
C LEU A 4 15.24 -3.69 -10.51
N PRO A 5 14.48 -2.79 -9.85
CA PRO A 5 14.14 -2.95 -8.43
C PRO A 5 13.16 -4.12 -8.25
N ASP A 6 13.23 -4.79 -7.09
CA ASP A 6 12.33 -5.89 -6.74
C ASP A 6 10.98 -5.40 -6.19
N ALA A 7 10.90 -4.15 -5.74
CA ALA A 7 9.70 -3.53 -5.16
C ALA A 7 9.79 -1.99 -5.19
N VAL A 8 8.66 -1.31 -4.91
CA VAL A 8 8.56 0.14 -4.82
C VAL A 8 8.04 0.58 -3.45
N VAL A 9 8.70 1.58 -2.86
CA VAL A 9 8.24 2.26 -1.64
C VAL A 9 7.78 3.68 -2.01
N ILE A 10 6.52 4.00 -1.72
CA ILE A 10 5.91 5.28 -2.06
C ILE A 10 5.70 6.09 -0.77
N CYS A 11 6.51 7.13 -0.59
CA CYS A 11 6.42 8.11 0.51
C CYS A 11 6.32 9.55 -0.01
N SER A 12 5.80 9.73 -1.22
CA SER A 12 5.62 11.04 -1.85
C SER A 12 4.42 11.79 -1.24
N ALA A 13 4.05 12.94 -1.82
CA ALA A 13 2.79 13.58 -1.47
C ALA A 13 1.60 12.65 -1.80
N THR A 14 0.57 12.65 -0.95
CA THR A 14 -0.63 11.80 -1.08
C THR A 14 -1.28 11.87 -2.46
N ALA A 15 -1.31 13.06 -3.08
CA ALA A 15 -1.90 13.25 -4.40
C ALA A 15 -1.23 12.39 -5.51
N ALA A 16 0.02 11.97 -5.31
CA ALA A 16 0.75 11.14 -6.26
C ALA A 16 0.59 9.62 -6.00
N HIS A 17 0.08 9.21 -4.83
CA HIS A 17 0.08 7.80 -4.40
C HIS A 17 -0.66 6.89 -5.37
N ALA A 18 -1.94 7.15 -5.66
CA ALA A 18 -2.76 6.32 -6.55
C ALA A 18 -2.11 6.11 -7.93
N GLY A 19 -1.60 7.19 -8.54
CA GLY A 19 -0.93 7.12 -9.84
C GLY A 19 0.37 6.31 -9.80
N LEU A 20 1.17 6.46 -8.74
CA LEU A 20 2.40 5.71 -8.54
C LEU A 20 2.15 4.22 -8.24
N ILE A 21 1.13 3.92 -7.42
CA ILE A 21 0.67 2.55 -7.14
C ILE A 21 0.29 1.86 -8.45
N ALA A 22 -0.57 2.48 -9.27
CA ALA A 22 -1.03 1.90 -10.52
C ALA A 22 0.13 1.66 -11.51
N ARG A 23 1.09 2.59 -11.58
CA ARG A 23 2.29 2.43 -12.41
C ARG A 23 3.17 1.27 -11.96
N ALA A 24 3.40 1.13 -10.66
CA ALA A 24 4.21 0.04 -10.12
C ALA A 24 3.49 -1.32 -10.26
N ALA A 25 2.18 -1.36 -10.03
CA ALA A 25 1.35 -2.53 -10.24
C ALA A 25 1.42 -3.03 -11.69
N ARG A 26 1.22 -2.14 -12.68
CA ARG A 26 1.37 -2.50 -14.11
C ARG A 26 2.79 -2.92 -14.51
N ALA A 27 3.80 -2.52 -13.75
CA ALA A 27 5.18 -3.00 -13.93
C ALA A 27 5.44 -4.36 -13.26
N GLY A 28 4.44 -4.96 -12.61
CA GLY A 28 4.58 -6.22 -11.89
C GLY A 28 5.37 -6.09 -10.58
N LEU A 29 5.54 -4.88 -10.06
CA LEU A 29 6.32 -4.63 -8.85
C LEU A 29 5.40 -4.57 -7.62
N PRO A 30 5.74 -5.31 -6.54
CA PRO A 30 5.14 -5.13 -5.22
C PRO A 30 5.32 -3.69 -4.73
N VAL A 31 4.31 -3.18 -4.05
CA VAL A 31 4.29 -1.80 -3.55
C VAL A 31 4.08 -1.78 -2.04
N PHE A 32 4.92 -1.01 -1.34
CA PHE A 32 4.58 -0.44 -0.05
C PHE A 32 4.22 1.04 -0.25
N CYS A 33 3.09 1.49 0.28
CA CYS A 33 2.68 2.89 0.21
C CYS A 33 2.45 3.45 1.62
N GLU A 34 2.97 4.64 1.90
CA GLU A 34 2.53 5.43 3.05
C GLU A 34 1.06 5.80 2.91
N LYS A 35 0.38 5.99 4.04
CA LYS A 35 -1.05 6.32 4.07
C LYS A 35 -1.28 7.82 3.80
N PRO A 36 -2.46 8.20 3.27
CA PRO A 36 -3.50 7.35 2.68
C PRO A 36 -3.21 7.03 1.19
N ILE A 37 -3.95 6.08 0.60
CA ILE A 37 -3.80 5.68 -0.82
C ILE A 37 -4.13 6.84 -1.78
N ALA A 38 -5.13 7.65 -1.45
CA ALA A 38 -5.57 8.79 -2.23
C ALA A 38 -6.19 9.86 -1.31
N LEU A 39 -6.57 11.00 -1.89
CA LEU A 39 -7.26 12.08 -1.17
C LEU A 39 -8.74 11.76 -0.90
N ASP A 40 -9.32 10.80 -1.62
CA ASP A 40 -10.72 10.43 -1.53
C ASP A 40 -10.93 8.91 -1.71
N LEU A 41 -12.18 8.48 -1.47
CA LEU A 41 -12.58 7.08 -1.61
C LEU A 41 -12.57 6.61 -3.08
N PRO A 42 -13.12 7.36 -4.06
CA PRO A 42 -13.06 6.94 -5.46
C PRO A 42 -11.64 6.71 -5.98
N GLY A 43 -10.70 7.61 -5.66
CA GLY A 43 -9.30 7.46 -6.04
C GLY A 43 -8.64 6.25 -5.37
N THR A 44 -9.02 5.96 -4.13
CA THR A 44 -8.57 4.76 -3.41
C THR A 44 -9.06 3.49 -4.10
N LEU A 45 -10.36 3.41 -4.43
CA LEU A 45 -10.95 2.24 -5.10
C LEU A 45 -10.35 2.02 -6.49
N ALA A 46 -10.10 3.08 -7.25
CA ALA A 46 -9.47 2.99 -8.56
C ALA A 46 -8.04 2.42 -8.46
N ALA A 47 -7.25 2.86 -7.48
CA ALA A 47 -5.90 2.33 -7.27
C ALA A 47 -5.91 0.84 -6.88
N LEU A 48 -6.86 0.42 -6.05
CA LEU A 48 -7.01 -1.00 -5.67
C LEU A 48 -7.40 -1.87 -6.86
N ALA A 49 -8.29 -1.38 -7.73
CA ALA A 49 -8.68 -2.09 -8.95
C ALA A 49 -7.50 -2.32 -9.90
N GLU A 50 -6.59 -1.34 -10.04
CA GLU A 50 -5.37 -1.48 -10.84
C GLU A 50 -4.40 -2.53 -10.25
N VAL A 51 -4.28 -2.56 -8.92
CA VAL A 51 -3.45 -3.56 -8.23
C VAL A 51 -4.02 -4.96 -8.42
N GLU A 52 -5.33 -5.13 -8.27
CA GLU A 52 -6.03 -6.40 -8.47
C GLU A 52 -5.93 -6.87 -9.92
N ALA A 53 -6.19 -5.99 -10.88
CA ALA A 53 -6.08 -6.29 -12.31
C ALA A 53 -4.66 -6.71 -12.73
N ALA A 54 -3.64 -6.11 -12.11
CA ALA A 54 -2.24 -6.46 -12.35
C ALA A 54 -1.78 -7.72 -11.60
N GLY A 55 -2.57 -8.23 -10.63
CA GLY A 55 -2.16 -9.30 -9.73
C GLY A 55 -0.94 -8.96 -8.87
N SER A 56 -0.69 -7.67 -8.62
CA SER A 56 0.45 -7.21 -7.83
C SER A 56 0.10 -7.12 -6.33
N LEU A 57 1.13 -7.13 -5.48
CA LEU A 57 0.98 -6.97 -4.04
C LEU A 57 1.02 -5.48 -3.66
N LEU A 58 0.06 -5.02 -2.86
CA LEU A 58 0.07 -3.71 -2.21
C LEU A 58 -0.01 -3.85 -0.70
N GLN A 59 0.95 -3.27 0.01
CA GLN A 59 0.93 -3.08 1.45
C GLN A 59 0.80 -1.59 1.79
N LEU A 60 -0.09 -1.26 2.72
CA LEU A 60 -0.24 0.10 3.25
C LEU A 60 0.49 0.27 4.58
N GLY A 61 1.02 1.46 4.81
CA GLY A 61 1.75 1.89 6.01
C GLY A 61 0.91 1.98 7.29
N PHE A 62 0.16 0.94 7.63
CA PHE A 62 -0.50 0.80 8.93
C PHE A 62 0.48 0.26 10.00
N MET A 63 1.64 0.91 10.17
CA MET A 63 2.74 0.43 11.01
C MET A 63 2.34 0.14 12.45
N ARG A 64 1.43 0.92 13.03
CA ARG A 64 0.96 0.73 14.41
C ARG A 64 0.25 -0.60 14.65
N ARG A 65 -0.19 -1.32 13.61
CA ARG A 65 -0.73 -2.68 13.76
C ARG A 65 0.33 -3.70 14.22
N PHE A 66 1.60 -3.34 14.16
CA PHE A 66 2.73 -4.18 14.58
C PHE A 66 3.35 -3.72 15.91
N ASP A 67 2.86 -2.64 16.50
CA ASP A 67 3.32 -2.17 17.81
C ASP A 67 2.80 -3.12 18.90
N ALA A 68 3.66 -3.46 19.87
CA ALA A 68 3.33 -4.41 20.95
C ALA A 68 2.02 -4.03 21.68
N GLY A 69 1.86 -2.76 22.06
CA GLY A 69 0.67 -2.29 22.76
C GLY A 69 -0.63 -2.41 21.94
N TYR A 70 -0.57 -2.28 20.61
CA TYR A 70 -1.74 -2.52 19.74
C TYR A 70 -2.08 -4.01 19.65
N GLY A 71 -1.06 -4.87 19.67
CA GLY A 71 -1.24 -6.32 19.74
C GLY A 71 -1.93 -6.74 21.04
N GLU A 72 -1.45 -6.24 22.18
CA GLU A 72 -2.02 -6.48 23.50
C GLU A 72 -3.47 -5.98 23.60
N ALA A 73 -3.72 -4.73 23.17
CA ALA A 73 -5.08 -4.17 23.17
C ALA A 73 -6.05 -5.00 22.30
N ARG A 74 -5.59 -5.49 21.14
CA ARG A 74 -6.41 -6.36 20.27
C ARG A 74 -6.72 -7.71 20.93
N ALA A 75 -5.79 -8.28 21.69
CA ALA A 75 -6.01 -9.54 22.41
C ALA A 75 -7.08 -9.34 23.50
N ALA A 76 -6.94 -8.30 24.32
CA ALA A 76 -7.82 -8.03 25.45
C ALA A 76 -9.30 -7.78 25.09
N VAL A 77 -9.61 -7.33 23.85
CA VAL A 77 -10.99 -7.10 23.38
C VAL A 77 -11.59 -8.33 22.69
N ARG A 78 -10.78 -9.34 22.36
CA ARG A 78 -11.22 -10.56 21.67
C ARG A 78 -11.57 -11.70 22.62
N ASP A 79 -11.02 -11.67 23.83
CA ASP A 79 -11.37 -12.55 24.94
C ASP A 79 -12.72 -12.13 25.57
#